data_AF-A0AA43XJX1-F1
#
_entry.id   AF-A0AA43XJX1-F1
#
_cell.length_a   1.000
_cell.length_b   1.000
_cell.length_c   1.000
_cell.angle_alpha   90.00
_cell.angle_beta   90.00
_cell.angle_gamma   90.00
#
_symmetry.space_group_name_H-M   'P 1'
#
loop_
_entity.id
_entity.type
_entity.pdbx_description
1 polymer ?
#
loop_
_entity_poly.entity_id
_entity_poly.type
_entity_poly.pdbx_seq_one_letter_code
_entity_poly.pdbx_strand_id
1 'polypeptide(L)'
;MFFNVVLIPMQLIVIYMGLKIFREPQRFHFEIKKIHESTEGLFDEKYIRKYNKRYMIPFLGILFAILLVMSLSTALFPREIYHEVIMGGFFLWFVVCIAFHLITRLGMSKKIAGS
;
A
#
# COMPACT_ATOMS: atom_id res chain seq x y z
N MET A 1 14.87 -0.14 19.79
CA MET A 1 15.71 -0.92 18.85
C MET A 1 15.07 -2.22 18.37
N PHE A 2 14.53 -3.11 19.22
CA PHE A 2 13.92 -4.39 18.77
C PHE A 2 12.87 -4.23 17.66
N PHE A 3 12.03 -3.20 17.72
CA PHE A 3 11.03 -2.94 16.68
C PHE A 3 11.60 -2.71 15.28
N ASN A 4 12.82 -2.17 15.14
CA ASN A 4 13.43 -1.97 13.82
C ASN A 4 13.74 -3.29 13.10
N VAL A 5 13.87 -4.40 13.83
CA VAL A 5 14.00 -5.74 13.25
C VAL A 5 12.78 -6.10 12.41
N VAL A 6 11.61 -5.54 12.73
CA VAL A 6 10.36 -5.74 11.96
C VAL A 6 10.13 -4.58 11.00
N LEU A 7 10.33 -3.33 11.46
CA LEU A 7 10.01 -2.14 10.67
C LEU A 7 10.90 -2.02 9.41
N ILE A 8 12.19 -2.33 9.49
CA ILE A 8 13.10 -2.22 8.34
C ILE A 8 12.72 -3.23 7.24
N PRO A 9 12.50 -4.54 7.51
CA PRO A 9 11.99 -5.45 6.49
C PRO A 9 10.67 -5.00 5.86
N MET A 10 9.73 -4.49 6.66
CA MET A 10 8.47 -3.96 6.12
C MET A 10 8.69 -2.76 5.18
N GLN A 11 9.59 -1.84 5.51
CA GLN A 11 9.96 -0.73 4.64
C GLN A 11 10.55 -1.21 3.33
N LEU A 12 11.47 -2.19 3.38
CA LEU A 12 12.09 -2.77 2.18
C LEU A 12 11.03 -3.43 1.28
N ILE A 13 10.04 -4.11 1.85
CA ILE A 13 8.92 -4.68 1.10
C ILE A 13 8.11 -3.58 0.40
N VAL A 14 7.79 -2.49 1.10
CA VAL A 14 7.05 -1.36 0.51
C VAL A 14 7.84 -0.70 -0.62
N ILE A 15 9.15 -0.47 -0.43
CA ILE A 15 10.05 0.06 -1.48
C ILE A 15 10.10 -0.90 -2.68
N TYR A 16 10.29 -2.20 -2.42
CA TYR A 16 10.33 -3.21 -3.47
C TYR A 16 9.05 -3.23 -4.30
N MET A 17 7.88 -3.20 -3.64
CA MET A 17 6.59 -3.11 -4.34
C MET A 17 6.48 -1.83 -5.15
N GLY A 18 6.90 -0.69 -4.61
CA GLY A 18 6.90 0.59 -5.32
C GLY A 18 7.77 0.55 -6.58
N LEU A 19 9.01 0.06 -6.47
CA LEU A 19 9.92 -0.10 -7.59
C LEU A 19 9.37 -1.06 -8.65
N LYS A 20 8.77 -2.17 -8.21
CA LYS A 20 8.22 -3.16 -9.13
C LYS A 20 6.97 -2.62 -9.86
N ILE A 21 6.14 -1.80 -9.21
CA ILE A 21 5.05 -1.07 -9.89
C ILE A 21 5.59 -0.03 -10.88
N PHE A 22 6.69 0.66 -10.56
CA PHE A 22 7.32 1.60 -11.50
C PHE A 22 7.91 0.89 -12.74
N ARG A 23 8.59 -0.24 -12.55
CA ARG A 23 9.23 -1.01 -13.62
C ARG A 23 8.24 -1.81 -14.46
N GLU A 24 7.25 -2.42 -13.81
CA GLU A 24 6.27 -3.31 -14.43
C GLU A 24 4.85 -2.92 -13.99
N PRO A 25 4.36 -1.72 -14.36
CA PRO A 25 3.06 -1.22 -13.91
C PRO A 25 1.88 -2.10 -14.36
N GLN A 26 2.11 -3.00 -15.31
CA GLN A 26 1.12 -3.89 -15.92
C GLN A 26 0.92 -5.19 -15.12
N ARG A 27 1.89 -5.58 -14.26
CA ARG A 27 1.90 -6.89 -13.59
C ARG A 27 1.29 -6.90 -12.20
N PHE A 28 1.01 -5.74 -11.62
CA PHE A 28 0.32 -5.64 -10.34
C PHE A 28 -1.16 -5.40 -10.56
N HIS A 29 -1.88 -6.51 -10.63
CA HIS A 29 -3.32 -6.54 -10.48
C HIS A 29 -3.61 -6.88 -9.02
N PHE A 30 -4.27 -5.97 -8.30
CA PHE A 30 -4.89 -6.29 -7.01
C PHE A 30 -6.20 -7.04 -7.29
N GLU A 31 -6.12 -8.20 -7.94
CA GLU A 31 -7.27 -9.03 -8.22
C GLU A 31 -7.22 -10.33 -7.44
N ILE A 32 -8.22 -10.49 -6.59
CA ILE A 32 -8.65 -11.78 -6.07
C ILE A 32 -8.94 -12.63 -7.30
N LYS A 33 -8.17 -13.70 -7.52
CA LYS A 33 -8.20 -14.60 -8.70
C LYS A 33 -9.60 -14.87 -9.30
N LYS A 34 -10.65 -14.91 -8.47
CA LYS A 34 -12.06 -15.10 -8.88
C LYS A 34 -12.68 -13.94 -9.67
N ILE A 35 -12.17 -12.71 -9.56
CA ILE A 35 -12.69 -11.55 -10.32
C ILE A 35 -12.05 -11.50 -11.71
N HIS A 36 -10.78 -11.89 -11.82
CA HIS A 36 -10.00 -11.85 -13.07
C HIS A 36 -10.65 -12.63 -14.21
N GLU A 37 -11.14 -13.84 -13.93
CA GLU A 37 -11.84 -14.68 -14.90
C GLU A 37 -13.16 -14.06 -15.42
N SER A 38 -13.77 -13.13 -14.67
CA SER A 38 -14.99 -12.41 -15.08
C SER A 38 -14.74 -11.04 -15.70
N THR A 39 -13.50 -10.54 -15.61
CA THR A 39 -13.12 -9.19 -16.07
C THR A 39 -11.98 -9.18 -17.09
N GLU A 40 -11.58 -10.34 -17.60
CA GLU A 40 -10.68 -10.47 -18.74
C GLU A 40 -11.23 -9.66 -19.93
N GLY A 41 -10.52 -8.58 -20.27
CA GLY A 41 -10.91 -7.62 -21.32
C GLY A 41 -11.46 -6.28 -20.84
N LEU A 42 -11.89 -6.14 -19.57
CA LEU A 42 -12.41 -4.86 -19.03
C LEU A 42 -11.31 -3.89 -18.59
N PHE A 43 -10.12 -4.38 -18.27
CA PHE A 43 -9.00 -3.58 -17.77
C PHE A 43 -7.83 -3.57 -18.75
N ASP A 44 -7.82 -2.59 -19.65
CA ASP A 44 -6.70 -2.37 -20.56
C ASP A 44 -5.43 -1.91 -19.81
N GLU A 45 -4.28 -2.20 -20.41
CA GLU A 45 -2.97 -1.89 -19.86
C GLU A 45 -2.81 -0.39 -19.50
N LYS A 46 -3.44 0.48 -20.30
CA LYS A 46 -3.44 1.93 -20.10
C LYS A 46 -4.22 2.33 -18.84
N TYR A 47 -5.37 1.71 -18.57
CA TYR A 47 -6.11 1.91 -17.32
C TYR A 47 -5.30 1.42 -16.11
N ILE A 48 -4.70 0.23 -16.19
CA ILE A 48 -3.92 -0.35 -15.08
C ILE A 48 -2.73 0.56 -14.75
N ARG A 49 -2.00 1.02 -15.76
CA ARG A 49 -0.89 1.98 -15.57
C ARG A 49 -1.37 3.29 -14.94
N LYS A 50 -2.50 3.84 -15.39
CA LYS A 50 -3.09 5.07 -14.84
C LYS A 50 -3.54 4.88 -13.39
N TYR A 51 -4.17 3.75 -13.08
CA TYR A 51 -4.62 3.39 -11.75
C TYR A 51 -3.43 3.25 -10.79
N ASN A 52 -2.41 2.48 -11.18
CA ASN A 52 -1.25 2.22 -10.35
C ASN A 52 -0.48 3.52 -10.03
N LYS A 53 -0.30 4.41 -11.00
CA LYS A 53 0.31 5.73 -10.76
C LYS A 53 -0.53 6.63 -9.87
N ARG A 54 -1.86 6.63 -10.04
CA ARG A 54 -2.75 7.56 -9.33
C ARG A 54 -3.08 7.11 -7.90
N TYR A 55 -3.11 5.81 -7.64
CA TYR A 55 -3.60 5.28 -6.36
C TYR A 55 -2.58 4.38 -5.64
N MET A 56 -1.98 3.39 -6.32
CA MET A 56 -1.04 2.46 -5.66
C MET A 56 0.25 3.15 -5.21
N ILE A 57 0.89 3.96 -6.07
CA ILE A 57 2.15 4.62 -5.71
C ILE A 57 1.97 5.59 -4.53
N PRO A 58 0.97 6.49 -4.53
CA PRO A 58 0.70 7.34 -3.37
C PRO A 58 0.40 6.54 -2.10
N PHE A 59 -0.38 5.45 -2.22
CA PHE A 59 -0.67 4.56 -1.09
C PHE A 59 0.60 3.95 -0.49
N LEU A 60 1.48 3.39 -1.32
CA LEU A 60 2.77 2.87 -0.87
C LEU A 60 3.65 3.95 -0.25
N GLY A 61 3.61 5.19 -0.78
CA GLY A 61 4.30 6.33 -0.19
C GLY A 61 3.80 6.65 1.23
N ILE A 62 2.48 6.61 1.46
CA ILE A 62 1.90 6.82 2.79
C ILE A 62 2.33 5.71 3.75
N LEU A 63 2.22 4.43 3.33
CA LEU A 63 2.66 3.31 4.16
C LEU A 63 4.16 3.42 4.52
N PHE A 64 5.00 3.81 3.56
CA PHE A 64 6.42 4.04 3.79
C PHE A 64 6.66 5.17 4.78
N ALA A 65 5.98 6.31 4.64
CA ALA A 65 6.13 7.44 5.55
C ALA A 65 5.77 7.06 7.00
N ILE A 66 4.68 6.30 7.19
CA ILE A 66 4.28 5.80 8.52
C ILE A 66 5.38 4.91 9.11
N LEU A 67 5.89 3.95 8.32
CA LEU A 67 6.96 3.06 8.75
C LEU A 67 8.26 3.81 9.04
N LEU A 68 8.58 4.85 8.27
CA LEU A 68 9.77 5.67 8.45
C LEU A 68 9.68 6.47 9.76
N VAL A 69 8.54 7.11 10.04
CA VAL A 69 8.31 7.84 11.29
C VAL A 69 8.42 6.91 12.49
N MET A 70 7.83 5.71 12.43
CA MET A 70 7.98 4.71 13.49
C MET A 70 9.42 4.24 13.67
N SER A 71 10.17 4.08 12.58
CA SER A 71 11.57 3.64 12.70
C SER A 71 12.46 4.74 13.27
N LEU A 72 12.31 5.98 12.80
CA LEU A 72 13.05 7.13 13.35
C LEU A 72 12.73 7.35 14.82
N SER A 73 11.47 7.16 15.24
CA SER A 73 11.09 7.37 16.64
C SER A 73 11.83 6.43 17.59
N THR A 74 12.12 5.19 17.17
CA THR A 74 12.89 4.23 17.98
C THR A 74 14.35 4.63 18.23
N ALA A 75 14.89 5.55 17.42
CA ALA A 75 16.26 6.03 17.53
C ALA A 75 16.33 7.41 18.20
N LEU A 76 15.30 8.24 18.05
CA LEU A 76 15.29 9.64 18.48
C LEU A 76 14.64 9.86 19.86
N PHE A 77 13.77 8.97 20.30
CA PHE A 77 12.98 9.17 21.52
C PHE A 77 13.21 8.07 22.56
N PRO A 78 12.93 8.35 23.84
CA PRO A 78 12.88 7.33 24.88
C PRO A 78 11.75 6.32 24.65
N ARG A 79 11.82 5.19 25.37
CA ARG A 79 10.93 4.03 25.18
C ARG A 79 9.44 4.34 25.32
N GLU A 80 9.06 5.13 26.30
CA GLU A 80 7.67 5.51 26.53
C GLU A 80 7.08 6.18 25.29
N ILE A 81 7.79 7.18 24.76
CA ILE A 81 7.35 7.97 23.61
C ILE A 81 7.36 7.14 22.33
N TYR A 82 8.47 6.43 22.01
CA TYR A 82 8.50 5.69 20.75
C TYR A 82 7.50 4.53 20.75
N HIS A 83 7.17 3.95 21.91
CA HIS A 83 6.21 2.86 21.98
C HIS A 83 4.79 3.33 21.60
N GLU A 84 4.37 4.49 22.11
CA GLU A 84 3.11 5.12 21.70
C GLU A 84 3.09 5.44 20.20
N VAL A 85 4.19 5.99 19.68
CA VAL A 85 4.32 6.29 18.24
C VAL A 85 4.22 5.01 17.40
N ILE A 86 4.79 3.90 17.85
CA ILE A 86 4.69 2.61 17.15
C ILE A 86 3.27 2.07 17.18
N MET A 87 2.60 2.09 18.33
CA MET A 87 1.22 1.61 18.45
C MET A 87 0.27 2.45 17.59
N GLY A 88 0.39 3.79 17.66
CA GLY A 88 -0.37 4.71 16.83
C GLY A 88 -0.06 4.57 15.33
N GLY A 89 1.21 4.36 14.99
CA GLY A 89 1.63 4.13 13.61
C GLY A 89 1.11 2.83 13.03
N PHE A 90 1.10 1.73 13.78
CA PHE A 90 0.46 0.48 13.34
C PHE A 90 -1.05 0.65 13.16
N PHE A 91 -1.72 1.32 14.10
CA PHE A 91 -3.14 1.61 13.97
C PHE A 91 -3.43 2.41 12.68
N LEU A 92 -2.69 3.49 12.43
CA LEU A 92 -2.82 4.30 11.23
C LEU A 92 -2.51 3.49 9.96
N TRP A 93 -1.49 2.63 10.00
CA TRP A 93 -1.14 1.74 8.89
C TRP A 93 -2.31 0.81 8.52
N PHE A 94 -2.99 0.20 9.50
CA PHE A 94 -4.19 -0.61 9.26
C PHE A 94 -5.34 0.21 8.67
N VAL A 95 -5.60 1.40 9.22
CA VAL A 95 -6.65 2.30 8.71
C VAL A 95 -6.40 2.66 7.25
N VAL A 96 -5.16 2.99 6.88
CA VAL A 96 -4.78 3.31 5.50
C VAL A 96 -4.96 2.09 4.58
N CYS A 97 -4.56 0.90 5.02
CA CYS A 97 -4.79 -0.34 4.26
C CYS A 97 -6.28 -0.62 4.02
N ILE A 98 -7.13 -0.45 5.03
CA ILE A 98 -8.59 -0.62 4.91
C ILE A 98 -9.18 0.42 3.96
N ALA A 99 -8.82 1.69 4.13
CA ALA A 99 -9.29 2.77 3.27
C ALA A 99 -8.93 2.52 1.80
N PHE A 100 -7.69 2.10 1.53
CA PHE A 100 -7.26 1.75 0.19
C PHE A 100 -8.01 0.54 -0.39
N HIS A 101 -8.26 -0.49 0.43
CA HIS A 101 -9.07 -1.63 0.00
C HIS A 101 -10.49 -1.23 -0.41
N LEU A 102 -11.13 -0.36 0.38
CA LEU A 102 -12.47 0.16 0.08
C LEU A 102 -12.48 1.00 -1.20
N ILE A 103 -11.51 1.91 -1.36
CA ILE A 103 -11.36 2.73 -2.57
C ILE A 103 -11.17 1.85 -3.81
N THR A 104 -10.33 0.81 -3.69
CA THR A 104 -10.08 -0.14 -4.78
C THR A 104 -11.36 -0.89 -5.16
N ARG A 105 -12.09 -1.44 -4.17
CA ARG A 105 -13.36 -2.14 -4.42
C ARG A 105 -14.41 -1.24 -5.07
N LEU A 106 -14.57 -0.01 -4.59
CA LEU A 106 -15.53 0.95 -5.15
C LEU A 106 -15.14 1.37 -6.57
N GLY A 107 -13.85 1.60 -6.83
CA GLY A 107 -13.33 1.95 -8.15
C GLY A 107 -13.55 0.84 -9.18
N MET A 108 -13.29 -0.41 -8.79
CA MET A 108 -13.54 -1.60 -9.61
C MET A 108 -15.04 -1.78 -9.90
N SER A 109 -15.89 -1.70 -8.87
CA SER A 109 -17.34 -1.88 -9.01
C SER A 109 -17.98 -0.85 -9.95
N LYS A 110 -17.55 0.43 -9.87
CA LYS A 110 -18.01 1.48 -10.78
C LYS A 110 -17.64 1.23 -12.23
N LYS A 111 -16.45 0.65 -12.47
CA LYS A 111 -16.00 0.35 -13.83
C LYS A 111 -16.79 -0.81 -14.44
N ILE A 112 -17.07 -1.85 -13.64
CA ILE A 112 -17.87 -3.00 -14.06
C ILE A 112 -19.33 -2.61 -14.34
N ALA A 113 -19.92 -1.68 -13.57
CA ALA A 113 -21.29 -1.22 -13.78
C ALA A 113 -21.46 -0.25 -14.97
N GLY A 114 -20.36 0.34 -15.47
CA GLY A 114 -20.37 1.28 -16.58
C GLY A 114 -19.95 0.69 -17.93
N SER A 115 -19.67 -0.61 -17.97
CA SER A 115 -19.35 -1.43 -19.15
C SER A 115 -20.50 -2.35 -19.49
#